data_AF-U4KF43-F1
#
_entry.id   AF-U4KF43-F1
#
_cell.length_a   1.000
_cell.length_b   1.000
_cell.length_c   1.000
_cell.angle_alpha   90.00
_cell.angle_beta   90.00
_cell.angle_gamma   90.00
#
_symmetry.space_group_name_H-M   'P 1'
#
loop_
_entity.id
_entity.type
_entity.pdbx_description
1 polymer ?
#
loop_
_entity_poly.entity_id
_entity_poly.type
_entity_poly.pdbx_seq_one_letter_code
_entity_poly.pdbx_strand_id
1 'polypeptide(L)'
;MTTTFERGGKVLLTETDFGDADFYQPHFVKTRKYDLLVAEIGADLPWGVRIYNLKNGNVQYLDTLDIYPGDDYTYDSTDVVDIIQFTDLGERVKISFTGPHYWLDEKGIGHDIAKDAYYYELTADSIVKVEGNKTEK
;
A
#
# COMPACT_ATOMS: atom_id res chain seq x y z
N MET A 1 14.99 10.44 -4.87
CA MET A 1 15.54 9.82 -3.65
C MET A 1 14.61 8.66 -3.31
N THR A 2 15.14 7.46 -3.11
CA THR A 2 14.35 6.30 -2.69
C THR A 2 14.29 6.31 -1.17
N THR A 3 13.09 6.24 -0.60
CA THR A 3 12.91 6.20 0.87
C THR A 3 12.99 4.76 1.35
N THR A 4 13.82 4.50 2.36
CA THR A 4 13.95 3.19 3.01
C THR A 4 12.98 3.11 4.20
N PHE A 5 12.26 1.99 4.34
CA PHE A 5 11.36 1.76 5.46
C PHE A 5 12.11 1.21 6.68
N GLU A 6 11.81 1.71 7.88
CA GLU A 6 12.19 1.06 9.13
C GLU A 6 11.06 0.08 9.54
N ARG A 7 11.41 -1.19 9.84
CA ARG A 7 10.44 -2.23 10.25
C ARG A 7 10.36 -2.29 11.79
N GLY A 8 9.17 -2.22 12.37
CA GLY A 8 9.01 -2.34 13.83
C GLY A 8 7.62 -2.74 14.30
N GLY A 9 7.51 -3.96 14.85
CA GLY A 9 6.36 -4.46 15.62
C GLY A 9 5.06 -4.68 14.83
N LYS A 10 4.16 -5.51 15.37
CA LYS A 10 2.77 -5.65 14.91
C LYS A 10 1.85 -5.00 15.94
N VAL A 11 0.83 -4.28 15.50
CA VAL A 11 -0.17 -3.63 16.35
C VAL A 11 -1.51 -4.28 16.10
N LEU A 12 -2.17 -4.76 17.14
CA LEU A 12 -3.56 -5.21 17.03
C LEU A 12 -4.47 -3.99 17.06
N LEU A 13 -5.26 -3.79 16.00
CA LEU A 13 -6.22 -2.70 15.92
C LEU A 13 -7.60 -3.31 15.65
N THR A 14 -8.53 -3.05 16.57
CA THR A 14 -9.92 -3.48 16.45
C THR A 14 -10.71 -2.40 15.72
N GLU A 15 -11.29 -2.74 14.58
CA GLU A 15 -12.19 -1.84 13.87
C GLU A 15 -13.57 -1.87 14.52
N THR A 16 -14.12 -0.68 14.79
CA THR A 16 -15.42 -0.55 15.44
C THR A 16 -16.58 -1.06 14.59
N ASP A 17 -16.39 -1.15 13.27
CA ASP A 17 -17.50 -1.30 12.32
C ASP A 17 -17.76 -2.78 11.94
N PHE A 18 -16.74 -3.64 12.06
CA PHE A 18 -16.85 -5.07 11.75
C PHE A 18 -16.65 -5.99 12.96
N GLY A 19 -16.09 -5.48 14.07
CA GLY A 19 -15.81 -6.28 15.27
C GLY A 19 -14.59 -7.19 15.16
N ASP A 20 -13.98 -7.26 13.97
CA ASP A 20 -12.74 -7.97 13.73
C ASP A 20 -11.54 -7.14 14.22
N ALA A 21 -10.56 -7.84 14.78
CA ALA A 21 -9.30 -7.27 15.22
C ALA A 21 -8.20 -7.76 14.28
N ASP A 22 -7.61 -6.83 13.53
CA ASP A 22 -6.56 -7.15 12.58
C ASP A 22 -5.20 -6.74 13.13
N PHE A 23 -4.19 -7.55 12.82
CA PHE A 23 -2.80 -7.15 13.02
C PHE A 23 -2.37 -6.25 11.88
N TYR A 24 -1.94 -5.05 12.24
CA TYR A 24 -1.34 -4.09 11.33
C TYR A 24 0.17 -4.03 11.54
N GLN A 25 0.93 -3.99 10.45
CA GLN A 25 2.35 -3.66 10.49
C GLN A 25 2.58 -2.22 10.02
N PRO A 26 2.96 -1.29 10.91
CA PRO A 26 3.14 0.11 10.55
C PRO A 26 4.51 0.36 9.92
N HIS A 27 4.52 1.15 8.86
CA HIS A 27 5.72 1.60 8.16
C HIS A 27 5.65 3.11 7.95
N PHE A 28 6.67 3.83 8.41
CA PHE A 28 6.71 5.29 8.33
C PHE A 28 7.51 5.75 7.10
N VAL A 29 6.91 6.59 6.26
CA VAL A 29 7.55 7.16 5.08
C VAL A 29 7.62 8.67 5.23
N LYS A 30 8.84 9.20 5.37
CA LYS A 30 9.07 10.65 5.40
C LYS A 30 9.20 11.20 3.98
N THR A 31 8.51 12.29 3.71
CA THR A 31 8.58 13.04 2.45
C THR A 31 9.05 14.47 2.71
N ARG A 32 9.29 15.26 1.65
CA ARG A 32 9.61 16.69 1.80
C ARG A 32 8.48 17.55 2.40
N LYS A 33 7.22 17.10 2.36
CA LYS A 33 6.05 17.93 2.73
C LYS A 33 5.22 17.36 3.87
N TYR A 34 5.23 16.04 4.05
CA TYR A 34 4.42 15.33 5.06
C TYR A 34 4.99 13.96 5.37
N ASP A 35 4.59 13.40 6.51
CA ASP A 35 4.95 12.06 6.93
C ASP A 35 3.78 11.11 6.70
N LEU A 36 4.04 9.92 6.19
CA LEU A 36 3.01 8.91 5.94
C LEU A 36 3.16 7.74 6.90
N LEU A 37 2.04 7.18 7.30
CA LEU A 37 1.95 5.85 7.90
C LEU A 37 1.32 4.91 6.85
N VAL A 38 2.04 3.86 6.52
CA VAL A 38 1.61 2.75 5.67
C VAL A 38 1.37 1.57 6.60
N ALA A 39 0.11 1.19 6.80
CA ALA A 39 -0.27 0.11 7.70
C ALA A 39 -0.67 -1.12 6.86
N GLU A 40 0.19 -2.12 6.84
CA GLU A 40 -0.07 -3.39 6.16
C GLU A 40 -1.16 -4.17 6.89
N ILE A 41 -2.19 -4.59 6.16
CA ILE A 41 -3.37 -5.28 6.68
C ILE A 41 -3.13 -6.79 6.64
N GLY A 42 -3.51 -7.49 7.70
CA GLY A 42 -3.33 -8.93 7.79
C GLY A 42 -1.86 -9.29 7.90
N ALA A 43 -1.14 -8.76 8.89
CA ALA A 43 0.32 -8.91 9.00
C ALA A 43 0.88 -10.36 9.05
N ASP A 44 0.01 -11.38 9.13
CA ASP A 44 0.38 -12.79 9.00
C ASP A 44 0.08 -13.37 7.59
N LEU A 45 -0.89 -12.79 6.88
CA LEU A 45 -1.25 -13.07 5.48
C LEU A 45 -1.61 -11.74 4.81
N PRO A 46 -0.62 -10.97 4.35
CA PRO A 46 -0.86 -9.60 3.90
C PRO A 46 -1.72 -9.53 2.66
N TRP A 47 -2.74 -8.66 2.69
CA TRP A 47 -3.68 -8.51 1.57
C TRP A 47 -3.96 -7.06 1.15
N GLY A 48 -3.25 -6.11 1.74
CA GLY A 48 -3.33 -4.71 1.35
C GLY A 48 -2.59 -3.78 2.30
N VAL A 49 -2.63 -2.49 1.99
CA VAL A 49 -2.07 -1.44 2.84
C VAL A 49 -3.05 -0.29 2.99
N ARG A 50 -3.19 0.22 4.20
CA ARG A 50 -3.88 1.48 4.48
C ARG A 50 -2.87 2.60 4.54
N ILE A 51 -3.19 3.71 3.90
CA ILE A 51 -2.30 4.86 3.83
C ILE A 51 -2.90 6.00 4.64
N TYR A 52 -2.10 6.55 5.54
CA TYR A 52 -2.45 7.69 6.38
C TYR A 52 -1.44 8.82 6.22
N ASN A 53 -1.91 10.05 6.24
CA ASN A 53 -1.09 11.24 6.41
C ASN A 53 -0.99 11.62 7.89
N LEU A 54 0.24 11.84 8.38
CA LEU A 54 0.54 12.31 9.72
C LEU A 54 0.81 13.81 9.66
N LYS A 55 -0.22 14.63 9.94
CA LYS A 55 -0.13 16.09 9.82
C LYS A 55 -0.47 16.78 11.13
N ASN A 56 0.49 17.51 11.69
CA ASN A 56 0.33 18.33 12.90
C ASN A 56 -0.26 17.55 14.10
N GLY A 57 0.19 16.31 14.30
CA GLY A 57 -0.31 15.45 15.38
C GLY A 57 -1.67 14.78 15.09
N ASN A 58 -2.24 14.98 13.90
CA ASN A 58 -3.42 14.25 13.44
C ASN A 58 -3.03 13.11 12.51
N VAL A 59 -3.82 12.03 12.55
CA VAL A 59 -3.73 10.91 11.62
C VAL A 59 -4.94 10.97 10.70
N GLN A 60 -4.71 11.22 9.41
CA GLN A 60 -5.76 11.28 8.40
C GLN A 60 -5.68 10.05 7.52
N TYR A 61 -6.75 9.25 7.49
CA TYR A 61 -6.89 8.17 6.51
C TYR A 61 -7.03 8.76 5.10
N LEU A 62 -6.26 8.23 4.15
CA LEU A 62 -6.33 8.62 2.74
C LEU A 62 -7.09 7.58 1.93
N ASP A 63 -6.61 6.33 1.92
CA ASP A 63 -7.26 5.22 1.24
C ASP A 63 -6.65 3.86 1.62
N THR A 64 -7.27 2.79 1.12
CA THR A 64 -6.79 1.41 1.19
C THR A 64 -6.37 0.97 -0.20
N LEU A 65 -5.19 0.37 -0.29
CA LEU A 65 -4.67 -0.20 -1.52
C LEU A 65 -4.79 -1.72 -1.42
N ASP A 66 -5.71 -2.29 -2.20
CA ASP A 66 -5.91 -3.74 -2.33
C ASP A 66 -4.77 -4.32 -3.19
N ILE A 67 -3.63 -4.57 -2.54
CA ILE A 67 -2.41 -5.08 -3.16
C ILE A 67 -2.05 -6.38 -2.47
N TYR A 68 -2.09 -7.47 -3.23
CA TYR A 68 -1.73 -8.78 -2.74
C TYR A 68 -0.37 -9.17 -3.34
N PRO A 69 0.69 -9.30 -2.52
CA PRO A 69 2.02 -9.59 -3.02
C PRO A 69 2.11 -11.01 -3.55
N GLY A 70 2.90 -11.20 -4.61
CA GLY A 70 3.06 -12.50 -5.28
C GLY A 70 2.13 -12.70 -6.48
N ASP A 71 1.79 -13.96 -6.75
CA ASP A 71 0.81 -14.40 -7.75
C ASP A 71 -0.32 -15.19 -7.07
N ASP A 72 -1.43 -15.42 -7.78
CA ASP A 72 -2.59 -16.15 -7.25
C ASP A 72 -2.30 -17.64 -6.95
N TYR A 73 -1.13 -18.16 -7.35
CA TYR A 73 -0.74 -19.56 -7.20
C TYR A 73 0.22 -19.84 -6.03
N THR A 74 0.83 -18.81 -5.44
CA THR A 74 1.87 -18.98 -4.41
C THR A 74 1.53 -18.26 -3.11
N TYR A 75 1.52 -19.02 -2.00
CA TYR A 75 1.35 -18.51 -0.64
C TYR A 75 2.68 -18.06 0.01
N ASP A 76 3.77 -17.96 -0.77
CA ASP A 76 5.04 -17.42 -0.26
C ASP A 76 4.88 -15.90 -0.11
N SER A 77 4.34 -15.48 1.04
CA SER A 77 4.02 -14.08 1.30
C SER A 77 5.31 -13.27 1.46
N THR A 78 5.64 -12.50 0.43
CA THR A 78 6.46 -11.31 0.63
C THR A 78 5.59 -10.25 1.32
N ASP A 79 6.17 -9.44 2.21
CA ASP A 79 5.42 -8.34 2.83
C ASP A 79 4.95 -7.36 1.74
N VAL A 80 3.74 -6.80 1.84
CA VAL A 80 3.20 -5.88 0.80
C VAL A 80 4.15 -4.69 0.61
N VAL A 81 4.76 -4.20 1.70
CA VAL A 81 5.71 -3.08 1.62
C VAL A 81 7.00 -3.40 0.86
N ASP A 82 7.38 -4.66 0.71
CA ASP A 82 8.60 -5.05 -0.01
C ASP A 82 8.44 -4.90 -1.53
N ILE A 83 7.20 -4.96 -2.01
CA ILE A 83 6.88 -4.73 -3.42
C ILE A 83 6.46 -3.28 -3.72
N ILE A 84 6.40 -2.40 -2.71
CA ILE A 84 6.03 -0.99 -2.86
C ILE A 84 7.27 -0.08 -2.82
N GLN A 85 7.33 0.86 -3.75
CA GLN A 85 8.34 1.91 -3.78
C GLN A 85 7.69 3.30 -3.76
N PHE A 86 8.04 4.09 -2.74
CA PHE A 86 7.67 5.51 -2.65
C PHE A 86 8.74 6.40 -3.27
N THR A 87 8.33 7.29 -4.17
CA THR A 87 9.19 8.31 -4.79
C THR A 87 8.62 9.69 -4.52
N ASP A 88 9.33 10.48 -3.71
CA ASP A 88 8.97 11.88 -3.43
C ASP A 88 9.27 12.80 -4.63
N LEU A 89 8.21 13.37 -5.21
CA LEU A 89 8.25 14.31 -6.34
C LEU A 89 8.02 15.78 -5.92
N GLY A 90 8.07 16.09 -4.62
CA GLY A 90 7.85 17.43 -4.07
C GLY A 90 6.42 17.60 -3.54
N GLU A 91 5.49 18.03 -4.40
CA GLU A 91 4.08 18.24 -3.99
C GLU A 91 3.28 16.93 -3.93
N ARG A 92 3.79 15.86 -4.56
CA ARG A 92 3.16 14.54 -4.63
C ARG A 92 4.18 13.43 -4.41
N VAL A 93 3.71 12.27 -4.01
CA VAL A 93 4.48 11.04 -3.90
C VAL A 93 3.95 10.04 -4.91
N LYS A 94 4.86 9.43 -5.68
CA LYS A 94 4.52 8.32 -6.57
C LYS A 94 4.74 6.99 -5.83
N ILE A 95 3.71 6.16 -5.77
CA ILE A 95 3.78 4.78 -5.29
C ILE A 95 3.87 3.87 -6.51
N SER A 96 4.97 3.14 -6.63
CA SER A 96 5.26 2.22 -7.75
C SER A 96 5.44 0.80 -7.21
N PHE A 97 5.38 -0.20 -8.09
CA PHE A 97 5.63 -1.59 -7.71
C PHE A 97 6.96 -2.09 -8.24
N THR A 98 7.67 -2.86 -7.42
CA THR A 98 8.95 -3.48 -7.78
C THR A 98 8.77 -4.92 -8.26
N GLY A 99 7.69 -5.60 -7.84
CA GLY A 99 7.31 -6.97 -8.20
C GLY A 99 5.87 -7.09 -8.69
N PRO A 100 5.49 -8.27 -9.23
CA PRO A 100 4.10 -8.57 -9.54
C PRO A 100 3.26 -8.62 -8.25
N HIS A 101 1.96 -8.42 -8.43
CA HIS A 101 0.94 -8.52 -7.40
C HIS A 101 -0.37 -8.92 -8.07
N TYR A 102 -1.37 -9.31 -7.30
CA TYR A 102 -2.70 -9.60 -7.83
C TYR A 102 -3.76 -8.76 -7.14
N TRP A 103 -4.96 -8.75 -7.72
CA TRP A 103 -6.18 -8.24 -7.08
C TRP A 103 -7.27 -9.30 -7.15
N LEU A 104 -8.16 -9.28 -6.15
CA LEU A 104 -9.36 -10.12 -6.14
C LEU A 104 -10.54 -9.31 -6.67
N ASP A 105 -11.26 -9.88 -7.63
CA ASP A 105 -12.52 -9.29 -8.07
C ASP A 105 -13.67 -9.56 -7.08
N GLU A 106 -14.85 -9.00 -7.35
CA GLU A 106 -16.05 -9.16 -6.51
C GLU A 106 -16.48 -10.63 -6.31
N LYS A 107 -15.97 -11.56 -7.12
CA LYS A 107 -16.24 -13.00 -7.04
C LYS A 107 -15.11 -13.76 -6.34
N GLY A 108 -14.07 -13.06 -5.86
CA GLY A 108 -12.88 -13.63 -5.24
C GLY A 108 -11.93 -14.28 -6.23
N ILE A 109 -12.01 -13.94 -7.52
CA ILE A 109 -11.07 -14.44 -8.53
C ILE A 109 -9.84 -13.53 -8.54
N GLY A 110 -8.67 -14.14 -8.38
CA GLY A 110 -7.38 -13.47 -8.49
C GLY A 110 -7.03 -13.13 -9.93
N HIS A 111 -6.51 -11.93 -10.16
CA HIS A 111 -6.02 -11.48 -11.45
C HIS A 111 -4.61 -10.91 -11.26
N ASP A 112 -3.64 -11.53 -11.92
CA ASP A 112 -2.26 -11.05 -11.90
C ASP A 112 -2.12 -9.66 -12.53
N ILE A 113 -1.32 -8.82 -11.88
CA ILE A 113 -1.00 -7.48 -12.32
C ILE A 113 0.51 -7.33 -12.49
N ALA A 114 0.91 -6.95 -13.70
CA ALA A 114 2.28 -6.55 -13.97
C ALA A 114 2.66 -5.30 -13.16
N LYS A 115 3.90 -5.25 -12.67
CA LYS A 115 4.40 -4.18 -11.80
C LYS A 115 4.29 -2.75 -12.38
N ASP A 116 4.20 -2.63 -13.69
CA ASP A 116 4.12 -1.38 -14.45
C ASP A 116 2.73 -1.11 -15.04
N ALA A 117 1.74 -1.97 -14.76
CA ALA A 117 0.38 -1.80 -15.24
C ALA A 117 -0.28 -0.53 -14.72
N TYR A 118 0.09 -0.06 -13.52
CA TYR A 118 -0.38 1.19 -12.94
C TYR A 118 0.58 1.67 -11.83
N TYR A 119 0.35 2.89 -11.34
CA TYR A 119 0.98 3.44 -10.15
C TYR A 119 -0.04 4.31 -9.40
N TYR A 120 0.27 4.72 -8.16
CA TYR A 120 -0.56 5.71 -7.45
C TYR A 120 0.17 7.05 -7.35
N GLU A 121 -0.59 8.13 -7.44
CA GLU A 121 -0.17 9.46 -7.04
C GLU A 121 -0.86 9.86 -5.74
N LEU A 122 -0.05 10.18 -4.74
CA LEU A 122 -0.49 10.58 -3.43
C LEU A 122 -0.16 12.06 -3.20
N THR A 123 -1.11 12.79 -2.62
CA THR A 123 -0.94 14.14 -2.09
C THR A 123 -1.17 14.12 -0.57
N ALA A 124 -1.10 15.29 0.08
CA ALA A 124 -1.40 15.39 1.50
C ALA A 124 -2.85 14.98 1.84
N ASP A 125 -3.77 15.06 0.87
CA ASP A 125 -5.20 14.96 1.14
C ASP A 125 -5.89 13.87 0.30
N SER A 126 -5.18 13.20 -0.61
CA SER A 126 -5.77 12.22 -1.52
C SER A 126 -4.76 11.22 -2.08
N ILE A 127 -5.27 10.12 -2.61
CA ILE A 127 -4.53 9.20 -3.47
C ILE A 127 -5.36 8.89 -4.70
N VAL A 128 -4.69 8.73 -5.85
CA VAL A 128 -5.34 8.47 -7.14
C VAL A 128 -4.58 7.38 -7.86
N LYS A 129 -5.30 6.37 -8.36
CA LYS A 129 -4.75 5.35 -9.25
C LYS A 129 -4.52 5.93 -10.64
N VAL A 130 -3.32 5.76 -11.18
CA VAL A 130 -2.96 6.16 -12.53
C VAL A 130 -2.57 4.92 -13.32
N GLU A 131 -3.43 4.55 -14.26
CA GLU A 131 -3.19 3.44 -15.18
C GLU A 131 -1.93 3.74 -16.01
N GLY A 132 -1.01 2.78 -16.09
CA GLY A 132 0.11 2.81 -17.00
C GLY A 132 -0.42 2.78 -18.43
N ASN A 133 0.28 3.42 -19.37
CA ASN A 133 -0.10 3.33 -20.78
C ASN A 133 -0.30 1.85 -21.15
N LYS A 134 -1.55 1.45 -21.37
CA LYS A 134 -1.85 0.25 -22.13
C LYS A 134 -1.28 0.50 -23.52
N THR A 135 -0.03 0.10 -23.74
CA THR A 135 0.43 -0.13 -25.10
C THR A 135 -0.43 -1.29 -25.59
N GLU A 136 -1.55 -0.96 -26.23
CA GLU A 136 -2.29 -1.88 -27.07
C GLU A 136 -1.27 -2.51 -28.02
N LYS A 137 -1.08 -3.82 -27.89
CA LYS A 137 -0.31 -4.60 -28.86
C LYS A 137 -1.18 -4.88 -30.07
#